data_AF-A0A543IMY2-F1
#
_entry.id   AF-A0A543IMY2-F1
#
_cell.length_a   1.000
_cell.length_b   1.000
_cell.length_c   1.000
_cell.angle_alpha   90.00
_cell.angle_beta   90.00
_cell.angle_gamma   90.00
#
_symmetry.space_group_name_H-M   'P 1'
#
loop_
_entity.id
_entity.type
_entity.pdbx_description
1 polymer ?
#
loop_
_entity_poly.entity_id
_entity_poly.type
_entity_poly.pdbx_seq_one_letter_code
_entity_poly.pdbx_strand_id
1 'polypeptide(L)'
;MSALVSGGSVALLPAFSPDAALRAIERHRVTFCGAVPTMYVLMLGHESFAERDLSSVRLCVAGGSNVEPALAESIRRGFPGAPIYNLYGLSESSGACVLSRPDDDLETVSRTLGVVIGDFEARVTGPDGEVLPPGETGELQIRGDCVADGYRLVRSAPAFRPGVKRTLPRSGAGKAGSPSGDPASARLRPGGSAARCTGAGR
;
A
#
# COMPACT_ATOMS: atom_id res chain seq x y z
N MET A 1 -7.21 2.11 13.73
CA MET A 1 -6.75 1.52 15.00
C MET A 1 -5.50 2.19 15.54
N SER A 2 -4.43 2.36 14.75
CA SER A 2 -3.16 2.98 15.18
C SER A 2 -3.31 4.29 15.97
N ALA A 3 -4.13 5.24 15.49
CA ALA A 3 -4.36 6.51 16.19
C ALA A 3 -4.99 6.29 17.57
N LEU A 4 -6.07 5.51 17.67
CA LEU A 4 -6.77 5.29 18.95
C LEU A 4 -5.88 4.56 19.98
N VAL A 5 -5.14 3.53 19.56
CA VAL A 5 -4.26 2.77 20.46
C VAL A 5 -3.03 3.56 20.91
N SER A 6 -2.64 4.60 20.18
CA SER A 6 -1.53 5.49 20.51
C SER A 6 -1.98 6.80 21.20
N GLY A 7 -3.26 6.94 21.54
CA GLY A 7 -3.80 8.17 22.14
C GLY A 7 -3.92 9.36 21.18
N GLY A 8 -3.80 9.11 19.87
CA GLY A 8 -4.00 10.09 18.82
C GLY A 8 -5.47 10.39 18.52
N SER A 9 -5.68 11.35 17.63
CA SER A 9 -7.01 11.76 17.15
C SER A 9 -7.23 11.36 15.69
N VAL A 10 -8.49 11.17 15.31
CA VAL A 10 -8.90 10.87 13.92
C VAL A 10 -9.89 11.92 13.46
N ALA A 11 -9.56 12.64 12.38
CA ALA A 11 -10.51 13.50 11.70
C ALA A 11 -11.43 12.64 10.81
N LEU A 12 -12.71 12.59 11.13
CA LEU A 12 -13.69 11.79 10.39
C LEU A 12 -14.37 12.65 9.31
N LEU A 13 -14.38 12.14 8.08
CA LEU A 13 -15.11 12.72 6.96
C LEU A 13 -16.25 11.78 6.56
N PRO A 14 -17.47 12.28 6.33
CA PRO A 14 -18.59 11.44 5.88
C PRO A 14 -18.31 10.72 4.56
N ALA A 15 -17.60 11.40 3.66
CA ALA A 15 -17.10 10.88 2.40
C ALA A 15 -15.83 11.64 2.02
N PHE A 16 -15.00 11.05 1.17
CA PHE A 16 -13.85 11.75 0.62
C PHE A 16 -14.30 12.80 -0.41
N SER A 17 -13.85 14.03 -0.22
CA SER A 17 -13.64 15.00 -1.30
C SER A 17 -12.29 15.68 -1.09
N PRO A 18 -11.59 16.10 -2.15
CA PRO A 18 -10.27 16.73 -2.02
C PRO A 18 -10.31 17.96 -1.12
N ASP A 19 -11.27 18.84 -1.36
CA ASP A 19 -11.55 20.04 -0.59
C ASP A 19 -11.82 19.77 0.91
N ALA A 20 -12.69 18.79 1.22
CA ALA A 20 -13.00 18.43 2.60
C ALA A 20 -11.78 17.83 3.32
N ALA A 21 -10.99 17.01 2.63
CA ALA A 21 -9.75 16.45 3.18
C ALA A 21 -8.72 17.54 3.48
N LEU A 22 -8.49 18.46 2.54
CA LEU A 22 -7.54 19.56 2.72
C LEU A 22 -7.93 20.50 3.87
N ARG A 23 -9.23 20.88 3.95
CA ARG A 23 -9.73 21.66 5.08
C ARG A 23 -9.58 20.93 6.41
N ALA A 24 -9.82 19.61 6.44
CA ALA A 24 -9.67 18.82 7.64
C ALA A 24 -8.21 18.78 8.10
N ILE A 25 -7.27 18.64 7.17
CA ILE A 25 -5.82 18.68 7.45
C ILE A 25 -5.44 20.00 8.11
N GLU A 26 -5.81 21.13 7.49
CA GLU A 26 -5.53 22.47 7.99
C GLU A 26 -6.18 22.71 9.36
N ARG A 27 -7.50 22.51 9.46
CA ARG A 27 -8.28 22.80 10.68
C ARG A 27 -7.86 21.95 11.88
N HIS A 28 -7.61 20.67 11.66
CA HIS A 28 -7.30 19.71 12.73
C HIS A 28 -5.81 19.44 12.90
N ARG A 29 -4.97 20.12 12.12
CA ARG A 29 -3.51 19.94 12.12
C ARG A 29 -3.11 18.47 11.97
N VAL A 30 -3.68 17.81 10.96
CA VAL A 30 -3.48 16.36 10.75
C VAL A 30 -2.01 16.05 10.51
N THR A 31 -1.43 15.17 11.33
CA THR A 31 -0.01 14.83 11.25
C THR A 31 0.30 13.65 10.33
N PHE A 32 -0.69 12.82 10.02
CA PHE A 32 -0.56 11.61 9.23
C PHE A 32 -1.59 11.62 8.10
N CYS A 33 -1.12 11.61 6.85
CA CYS A 33 -1.96 11.55 5.67
C CYS A 33 -1.75 10.19 4.98
N GLY A 34 -2.70 9.28 5.14
CA GLY A 34 -2.70 7.99 4.44
C GLY A 34 -3.79 7.98 3.36
N ALA A 35 -3.42 7.73 2.10
CA ALA A 35 -4.37 7.76 0.99
C ALA A 35 -3.94 6.85 -0.18
N VAL A 36 -4.88 6.47 -1.05
CA VAL A 36 -4.52 5.79 -2.30
C VAL A 36 -3.96 6.80 -3.32
N PRO A 37 -3.14 6.38 -4.30
CA PRO A 37 -2.56 7.28 -5.32
C PRO A 37 -3.56 8.25 -5.97
N THR A 38 -4.74 7.77 -6.34
CA THR A 38 -5.79 8.62 -6.93
C THR A 38 -6.25 9.75 -6.00
N MET A 39 -6.35 9.51 -4.69
CA MET A 39 -6.72 10.55 -3.74
C MET A 39 -5.64 11.63 -3.64
N TYR A 40 -4.35 11.25 -3.69
CA TYR A 40 -3.26 12.22 -3.75
C TYR A 40 -3.31 13.06 -5.02
N VAL A 41 -3.54 12.46 -6.19
CA VAL A 41 -3.72 13.20 -7.45
C VAL A 41 -4.84 14.23 -7.31
N LEU A 42 -5.99 13.82 -6.78
CA LEU A 42 -7.15 14.70 -6.63
C LEU A 42 -6.90 15.82 -5.61
N MET A 43 -6.20 15.57 -4.50
CA MET A 43 -5.84 16.59 -3.52
C MET A 43 -4.81 17.58 -4.08
N LEU A 44 -3.72 17.09 -4.67
CA LEU A 44 -2.64 17.93 -5.22
C LEU A 44 -3.11 18.79 -6.40
N GLY A 45 -4.07 18.30 -7.19
CA GLY A 45 -4.67 19.03 -8.30
C GLY A 45 -5.86 19.91 -7.91
N HIS A 46 -6.25 19.97 -6.64
CA HIS A 46 -7.38 20.79 -6.20
C HIS A 46 -7.01 22.28 -6.22
N GLU A 47 -7.92 23.14 -6.67
CA GLU A 47 -7.69 24.59 -6.81
C GLU A 47 -7.24 25.24 -5.49
N SER A 48 -7.80 24.80 -4.37
CA SER A 48 -7.47 25.36 -3.06
C SER A 48 -6.16 24.81 -2.47
N PHE A 49 -5.47 23.86 -3.12
CA PHE A 49 -4.33 23.16 -2.51
C PHE A 49 -3.23 24.14 -2.07
N ALA A 50 -2.87 25.07 -2.95
CA ALA A 50 -1.78 26.02 -2.73
C ALA A 50 -2.08 27.06 -1.64
N GLU A 51 -3.36 27.24 -1.29
CA GLU A 51 -3.82 28.25 -0.32
C GLU A 51 -3.91 27.71 1.11
N ARG A 52 -3.73 26.40 1.31
CA ARG A 52 -3.95 25.74 2.60
C ARG A 52 -2.65 25.58 3.38
N ASP A 53 -2.71 25.79 4.69
CA ASP A 53 -1.61 25.40 5.58
C ASP A 53 -1.63 23.88 5.84
N LEU A 54 -0.80 23.16 5.09
CA LEU A 54 -0.61 21.70 5.22
C LEU A 54 0.67 21.33 5.98
N SER A 55 1.34 22.31 6.61
CA SER A 55 2.64 22.13 7.29
C SER A 55 2.61 21.17 8.48
N SER A 56 1.41 20.88 9.01
CA SER A 56 1.22 19.93 10.11
C SER A 56 1.46 18.47 9.71
N VAL A 57 1.38 18.14 8.42
CA VAL A 57 1.61 16.78 7.92
C VAL A 57 3.09 16.44 8.03
N ARG A 58 3.41 15.37 8.77
CA ARG A 58 4.77 14.87 8.99
C ARG A 58 5.01 13.46 8.44
N LEU A 59 3.99 12.85 7.84
CA LEU A 59 4.06 11.51 7.27
C LEU A 59 2.96 11.32 6.22
N CYS A 60 3.39 10.97 5.01
CA CYS A 60 2.51 10.56 3.91
C CYS A 60 2.66 9.05 3.69
N VAL A 61 1.54 8.34 3.59
CA VAL A 61 1.53 6.91 3.25
C VAL A 61 0.64 6.69 2.05
N ALA A 62 1.20 6.11 1.00
CA ALA A 62 0.48 5.72 -0.19
C ALA A 62 0.40 4.19 -0.28
N GLY A 63 -0.79 3.66 -0.57
CA GLY A 63 -1.00 2.22 -0.68
C GLY A 63 -2.26 1.86 -1.45
N GLY A 64 -2.52 0.56 -1.61
CA GLY A 64 -3.69 0.04 -2.35
C GLY A 64 -3.51 -0.02 -3.87
N SER A 65 -2.55 0.71 -4.43
CA SER A 65 -2.05 0.54 -5.80
C SER A 65 -0.62 1.07 -5.91
N ASN A 66 0.05 0.83 -7.03
CA ASN A 66 1.39 1.35 -7.28
C ASN A 66 1.41 2.88 -7.26
N VAL A 67 2.46 3.46 -6.68
CA VAL A 67 2.74 4.89 -6.71
C VAL A 67 3.74 5.16 -7.83
N GLU A 68 3.28 5.81 -8.90
CA GLU A 68 4.18 6.21 -9.97
C GLU A 68 5.24 7.20 -9.47
N PRO A 69 6.51 7.13 -9.93
CA PRO A 69 7.57 8.05 -9.49
C PRO A 69 7.20 9.53 -9.61
N ALA A 70 6.53 9.92 -10.70
CA ALA A 70 6.07 11.30 -10.90
C ALA A 70 5.03 11.76 -9.85
N LEU A 71 4.16 10.84 -9.40
CA LEU A 71 3.22 11.14 -8.32
C LEU A 71 3.96 11.22 -6.98
N ALA A 72 4.90 10.32 -6.71
CA ALA A 72 5.71 10.35 -5.49
C ALA A 72 6.46 11.70 -5.38
N GLU A 73 7.05 12.20 -6.47
CA GLU A 73 7.65 13.54 -6.48
C GLU A 73 6.63 14.65 -6.23
N SER A 74 5.44 14.54 -6.80
CA SER A 74 4.39 15.55 -6.63
C SER A 74 3.88 15.60 -5.19
N ILE A 75 3.74 14.45 -4.53
CA ILE A 75 3.44 14.36 -3.10
C ILE A 75 4.57 15.00 -2.29
N ARG A 76 5.84 14.73 -2.62
CA ARG A 76 7.00 15.30 -1.90
C ARG A 76 7.02 16.82 -2.00
N ARG A 77 6.70 17.37 -3.18
CA ARG A 77 6.60 18.82 -3.40
C ARG A 77 5.39 19.42 -2.66
N GLY A 78 4.24 18.73 -2.68
CA GLY A 78 3.02 19.21 -2.02
C GLY A 78 3.06 19.13 -0.49
N PHE A 79 3.84 18.20 0.07
CA PHE A 79 4.03 18.01 1.50
C PHE A 79 5.52 18.01 1.86
N PRO A 80 6.21 19.17 1.76
CA PRO A 80 7.68 19.24 1.81
C PRO A 80 8.32 18.80 3.14
N GLY A 81 7.55 18.76 4.24
CA GLY A 81 7.99 18.28 5.55
C GLY A 81 7.66 16.80 5.85
N ALA A 82 7.03 16.09 4.91
CA ALA A 82 6.53 14.74 5.13
C ALA A 82 7.26 13.72 4.24
N PRO A 83 8.00 12.75 4.80
CA PRO A 83 8.45 11.59 4.04
C PRO A 83 7.25 10.80 3.51
N ILE A 84 7.44 10.14 2.37
CA ILE A 84 6.45 9.29 1.73
C ILE A 84 6.84 7.84 1.97
N TYR A 85 5.87 7.03 2.37
CA TYR A 85 6.04 5.59 2.50
C TYR A 85 5.10 4.88 1.54
N ASN A 86 5.61 3.81 0.94
CA ASN A 86 4.81 2.89 0.16
C ASN A 86 4.33 1.75 1.07
N LEU A 87 3.04 1.46 1.03
CA LEU A 87 2.38 0.45 1.84
C LEU A 87 1.70 -0.57 0.95
N TYR A 88 2.11 -1.82 1.09
CA TYR A 88 1.43 -2.95 0.51
C TYR A 88 0.75 -3.80 1.57
N GLY A 89 -0.48 -4.20 1.24
CA GLY A 89 -1.35 -4.94 2.12
C GLY A 89 -2.61 -5.36 1.38
N LEU A 90 -3.23 -6.39 1.89
CA LEU A 90 -4.49 -6.94 1.39
C LEU A 90 -5.52 -6.89 2.52
N SER A 91 -6.81 -6.95 2.18
CA SER A 91 -7.84 -7.13 3.21
C SER A 91 -7.61 -8.45 3.96
N GLU A 92 -7.09 -9.45 3.26
CA GLU A 92 -6.80 -10.79 3.76
C GLU A 92 -5.51 -10.89 4.56
N SER A 93 -4.68 -9.85 4.56
CA SER A 93 -3.54 -9.69 5.48
C SER A 93 -3.83 -8.60 6.52
N SER A 94 -5.11 -8.33 6.83
CA SER A 94 -5.53 -7.36 7.84
C SER A 94 -4.92 -5.96 7.67
N GLY A 95 -4.71 -5.55 6.42
CA GLY A 95 -4.03 -4.30 6.07
C GLY A 95 -2.55 -4.51 5.73
N ALA A 96 -1.70 -3.60 6.20
CA ALA A 96 -0.29 -3.52 5.82
C ALA A 96 0.51 -4.74 6.28
N CYS A 97 1.25 -5.35 5.35
CA CYS A 97 2.20 -6.43 5.64
C CYS A 97 3.60 -6.16 5.08
N VAL A 98 3.72 -5.22 4.13
CA VAL A 98 4.99 -4.76 3.57
C VAL A 98 4.98 -3.22 3.52
N LEU A 99 6.07 -2.60 3.94
CA LEU A 99 6.22 -1.14 4.01
C LEU A 99 7.64 -0.73 3.58
N SER A 100 7.79 0.39 2.88
CA SER A 100 9.12 0.99 2.67
C SER A 100 9.80 1.33 4.00
N ARG A 101 11.13 1.35 4.01
CA ARG A 101 11.91 1.72 5.20
C ARG A 101 11.92 3.23 5.42
N PRO A 102 12.15 3.69 6.66
CA PRO A 102 12.28 5.12 6.94
C PRO A 102 13.36 5.84 6.16
N ASP A 103 14.47 5.15 5.85
CA ASP A 103 15.63 5.72 5.16
C ASP A 103 15.63 5.41 3.65
N ASP A 104 14.55 4.81 3.10
CA ASP A 104 14.46 4.55 1.67
C ASP A 104 14.32 5.87 0.90
N ASP A 105 15.12 6.03 -0.16
CA ASP A 105 14.98 7.15 -1.09
C ASP A 105 13.68 7.07 -1.91
N LEU A 106 13.30 8.19 -2.53
CA LEU A 106 12.04 8.28 -3.27
C LEU A 106 11.94 7.28 -4.44
N GLU A 107 13.07 6.97 -5.08
CA GLU A 107 13.15 5.96 -6.14
C GLU A 107 12.88 4.55 -5.59
N THR A 108 13.40 4.23 -4.41
CA THR A 108 13.15 2.95 -3.74
C THR A 108 11.70 2.84 -3.28
N VAL A 109 11.15 3.91 -2.69
CA VAL A 109 9.74 3.98 -2.27
C VAL A 109 8.80 3.75 -3.46
N SER A 110 9.07 4.39 -4.61
CA SER A 110 8.20 4.30 -5.79
C SER A 110 8.35 3.00 -6.60
N ARG A 111 9.50 2.33 -6.54
CA ARG A 111 9.80 1.14 -7.36
C ARG A 111 9.75 -0.19 -6.60
N THR A 112 9.61 -0.15 -5.29
CA THR A 112 9.58 -1.35 -4.44
C THR A 112 8.34 -1.33 -3.55
N LEU A 113 7.90 -2.51 -3.12
CA LEU A 113 6.87 -2.65 -2.09
C LEU A 113 7.42 -2.32 -0.69
N GLY A 114 8.75 -2.33 -0.54
CA GLY A 114 9.43 -2.22 0.74
C GLY A 114 9.73 -3.59 1.35
N VAL A 115 9.80 -3.62 2.68
CA VAL A 115 10.17 -4.80 3.49
C VAL A 115 8.98 -5.32 4.29
N VAL A 116 9.00 -6.62 4.59
CA VAL A 116 7.99 -7.22 5.46
C VAL A 116 8.08 -6.59 6.85
N ILE A 117 6.93 -6.22 7.42
CA ILE A 117 6.86 -5.56 8.73
C ILE A 117 6.36 -6.53 9.81
N GLY A 118 6.70 -6.23 11.07
CA GLY A 118 6.37 -7.09 12.21
C GLY A 118 7.05 -8.45 12.12
N ASP A 119 6.43 -9.46 12.73
CA ASP A 119 6.89 -10.85 12.71
C ASP A 119 6.29 -11.63 11.53
N PHE A 120 5.88 -10.94 10.46
CA PHE A 120 5.34 -11.58 9.27
C PHE A 120 6.47 -12.10 8.38
N GLU A 121 6.12 -13.02 7.51
CA GLU A 121 7.03 -13.62 6.54
C GLU A 121 6.47 -13.48 5.14
N ALA A 122 7.37 -13.37 4.16
CA ALA A 122 7.01 -13.37 2.75
C ALA A 122 7.93 -14.28 1.95
N ARG A 123 7.37 -14.87 0.89
CA ARG A 123 8.13 -15.61 -0.12
C ARG A 123 7.54 -15.38 -1.51
N VAL A 124 8.35 -15.60 -2.53
CA VAL A 124 7.92 -15.57 -3.93
C VAL A 124 7.94 -16.99 -4.46
N THR A 125 6.83 -17.46 -5.05
CA THR A 125 6.72 -18.83 -5.56
C THR A 125 6.40 -18.90 -7.05
N GLY A 126 6.89 -19.94 -7.73
CA GLY A 126 6.53 -20.28 -9.10
C GLY A 126 5.13 -20.90 -9.21
N PRO A 127 4.67 -21.21 -10.44
CA PRO A 127 3.37 -21.83 -10.68
C PRO A 127 3.20 -23.23 -10.06
N ASP A 128 4.31 -23.94 -9.87
CA ASP A 128 4.40 -25.24 -9.17
C ASP A 128 4.31 -25.10 -7.64
N GLY A 129 4.40 -23.88 -7.12
CA GLY A 129 4.39 -23.56 -5.69
C GLY A 129 5.77 -23.63 -5.03
N GLU A 130 6.84 -23.87 -5.79
CA GLU A 130 8.22 -23.86 -5.30
C GLU A 130 8.72 -22.43 -5.10
N VAL A 131 9.61 -22.25 -4.12
CA VAL A 131 10.17 -20.93 -3.82
C VAL A 131 11.20 -20.56 -4.88
N LEU A 132 11.02 -19.38 -5.49
CA LEU A 132 11.94 -18.88 -6.51
C LEU A 132 13.14 -18.16 -5.88
N PRO A 133 14.33 -18.22 -6.50
CA PRO A 133 15.49 -17.46 -6.04
C PRO A 133 15.27 -15.95 -6.19
N PRO A 134 16.02 -15.11 -5.44
CA PRO A 134 15.95 -13.66 -5.57
C PRO A 134 16.19 -13.19 -7.01
N GLY A 135 15.39 -12.23 -7.47
CA GLY A 135 15.43 -11.69 -8.83
C GLY A 135 14.39 -12.30 -9.78
N GLU A 136 13.92 -13.51 -9.51
CA GLU A 136 12.87 -14.15 -10.31
C GLU A 136 11.47 -13.64 -9.94
N THR A 137 10.61 -13.58 -10.96
CA THR A 137 9.24 -13.08 -10.81
C THR A 137 8.29 -14.24 -10.56
N GLY A 138 7.51 -14.16 -9.49
CA GLY A 138 6.50 -15.15 -9.13
C GLY A 138 5.40 -14.56 -8.26
N GLU A 139 4.61 -15.42 -7.64
CA GLU A 139 3.52 -15.04 -6.75
C GLU A 139 4.04 -14.66 -5.37
N LEU A 140 3.69 -13.47 -4.87
CA LEU A 140 3.95 -13.08 -3.48
C LEU A 140 2.99 -13.81 -2.53
N GLN A 141 3.53 -14.51 -1.55
CA GLN A 141 2.79 -15.18 -0.47
C GLN A 141 3.22 -14.60 0.88
N ILE A 142 2.24 -14.32 1.74
CA ILE A 142 2.44 -13.72 3.07
C ILE A 142 1.99 -14.70 4.16
N ARG A 143 2.76 -14.78 5.24
CA ARG A 143 2.47 -15.61 6.42
C ARG A 143 2.59 -14.80 7.70
N GLY A 144 1.71 -15.08 8.67
CA GLY A 144 1.75 -14.48 10.01
C GLY A 144 0.36 -14.17 10.54
N ASP A 145 0.30 -13.63 11.75
CA ASP A 145 -0.95 -13.33 12.46
C ASP A 145 -1.81 -12.23 11.78
N CYS A 146 -1.27 -11.57 10.76
CA CYS A 146 -2.05 -10.66 9.91
C CYS A 146 -2.99 -11.38 8.96
N VAL A 147 -2.75 -12.67 8.66
CA VAL A 147 -3.53 -13.42 7.68
C VAL A 147 -4.91 -13.77 8.27
N ALA A 148 -5.96 -13.37 7.56
CA ALA A 148 -7.33 -13.70 7.93
C ALA A 148 -7.58 -15.21 7.87
N ASP A 149 -8.50 -15.71 8.70
CA ASP A 149 -8.88 -17.14 8.73
C ASP A 149 -9.57 -17.64 7.45
N GLY A 150 -9.98 -16.73 6.58
CA GLY A 150 -10.65 -17.02 5.31
C GLY A 150 -11.74 -16.01 4.99
N TYR A 151 -12.52 -16.29 3.94
CA TYR A 151 -13.72 -15.51 3.65
C TYR A 151 -14.92 -16.09 4.39
N ARG A 152 -15.73 -15.23 5.02
CA ARG A 152 -16.86 -15.64 5.88
C ARG A 152 -17.79 -16.69 5.24
N LEU A 153 -18.06 -16.57 3.94
CA LEU A 153 -18.94 -17.46 3.18
C LEU A 153 -18.21 -18.59 2.43
N VAL A 154 -16.87 -18.54 2.38
CA VAL A 154 -16.03 -19.51 1.68
C VAL A 154 -14.84 -19.83 2.57
N ARG A 155 -15.05 -20.74 3.53
CA ARG A 155 -14.01 -21.14 4.50
C ARG A 155 -12.84 -21.88 3.86
N SER A 156 -13.04 -22.49 2.69
CA SER A 156 -12.03 -23.29 1.98
C SER A 156 -11.59 -22.62 0.67
N ALA A 157 -11.33 -21.31 0.69
CA ALA A 157 -10.77 -20.67 -0.49
C ALA A 157 -9.31 -21.12 -0.69
N PRO A 158 -8.90 -21.57 -1.89
CA PRO A 158 -7.53 -22.03 -2.16
C PRO A 158 -6.45 -20.96 -1.91
N ALA A 159 -6.87 -19.71 -1.69
CA ALA A 159 -6.03 -18.60 -1.28
C ALA A 159 -5.50 -18.72 0.15
N PHE A 160 -6.13 -19.51 1.02
CA PHE A 160 -5.75 -19.63 2.43
C PHE A 160 -5.25 -21.04 2.72
N ARG A 161 -3.99 -21.15 3.13
CA ARG A 161 -3.45 -22.31 3.85
C ARG A 161 -3.25 -21.90 5.31
N PRO A 162 -3.11 -22.83 6.28
CA PRO A 162 -2.93 -22.47 7.68
C PRO A 162 -1.82 -21.42 7.86
N GLY A 163 -2.20 -20.21 8.26
CA GLY A 163 -1.32 -19.05 8.45
C GLY A 163 -0.75 -18.40 7.20
N VAL A 164 -1.05 -18.86 5.98
CA VAL A 164 -0.45 -18.37 4.72
C VAL A 164 -1.52 -17.92 3.73
N LYS A 165 -1.42 -16.66 3.27
CA LYS A 165 -2.20 -16.12 2.15
C LYS A 165 -1.43 -16.25 0.84
N ARG A 166 -2.10 -16.84 -0.15
CA ARG A 166 -1.73 -16.84 -1.57
C ARG A 166 -2.44 -15.74 -2.32
N THR A 167 -1.73 -15.13 -3.27
CA THR A 167 -2.30 -14.17 -4.21
C THR A 167 -2.78 -14.94 -5.45
N LEU A 168 -4.01 -15.45 -5.40
CA LEU A 168 -4.55 -16.24 -6.52
C LEU A 168 -4.70 -15.39 -7.80
N PRO A 169 -4.38 -15.93 -8.99
CA PRO A 169 -4.78 -15.32 -10.25
C PRO A 169 -6.31 -15.29 -10.36
N ARG A 170 -6.88 -14.17 -10.80
CA ARG A 170 -8.31 -14.07 -11.13
C ARG A 170 -8.59 -14.93 -12.36
N SER A 171 -9.19 -16.11 -12.18
CA SER A 171 -9.86 -16.80 -13.29
C SER A 171 -11.18 -16.09 -13.59
N GLY A 172 -11.45 -15.86 -14.87
CA GLY A 172 -12.43 -14.89 -15.35
C GLY A 172 -13.88 -15.12 -14.92
N ALA A 173 -14.53 -14.05 -14.47
CA ALA A 173 -15.98 -13.85 -14.54
C ALA A 173 -16.32 -12.36 -14.71
N GLY A 174 -16.85 -12.03 -15.89
CA GLY A 174 -17.82 -10.95 -16.17
C GLY A 174 -17.73 -9.57 -15.51
N LYS A 175 -17.13 -8.63 -16.26
CA LYS A 175 -17.45 -7.21 -16.50
C LYS A 175 -17.54 -6.14 -15.37
N ALA A 176 -16.79 -5.07 -15.68
CA ALA A 176 -17.02 -3.62 -15.47
C ALA A 176 -16.54 -3.00 -14.15
N GLY A 177 -15.32 -2.44 -14.22
CA GLY A 177 -14.69 -1.59 -13.20
C GLY A 177 -13.17 -1.64 -13.40
N SER A 178 -12.52 -0.48 -13.46
CA SER A 178 -11.09 -0.23 -13.75
C SER A 178 -10.07 -1.20 -13.11
N PRO A 179 -8.87 -1.36 -13.72
CA PRO A 179 -7.92 -2.42 -13.38
C PRO A 179 -7.20 -2.13 -12.05
N SER A 180 -7.80 -2.54 -10.93
CA SER A 180 -7.12 -2.58 -9.64
C SER A 180 -6.63 -4.00 -9.37
N GLY A 181 -5.33 -4.22 -9.57
CA GLY A 181 -4.56 -5.35 -9.01
C GLY A 181 -4.71 -6.68 -9.74
N ASP A 182 -3.84 -6.93 -10.72
CA ASP A 182 -3.40 -8.28 -11.12
C ASP A 182 -2.83 -9.01 -9.87
N PRO A 183 -2.83 -10.37 -9.79
CA PRO A 183 -2.14 -11.04 -8.69
C PRO A 183 -0.71 -10.52 -8.64
N ALA A 184 -0.29 -9.96 -7.51
CA ALA A 184 0.95 -9.22 -7.37
C ALA A 184 2.14 -10.13 -7.70
N SER A 185 2.51 -10.16 -8.98
CA SER A 185 3.74 -10.73 -9.43
C SER A 185 4.83 -9.88 -8.78
N ALA A 186 5.72 -10.55 -8.06
CA ALA A 186 6.76 -9.90 -7.30
C ALA A 186 8.07 -10.64 -7.48
N ARG A 187 9.16 -9.91 -7.26
CA ARG A 187 10.51 -10.47 -7.16
C ARG A 187 11.20 -9.93 -5.93
N LEU A 188 11.86 -10.79 -5.16
CA LEU A 188 12.71 -10.38 -4.05
C LEU A 188 14.03 -9.82 -4.60
N ARG A 189 14.55 -8.73 -4.01
CA ARG A 189 15.89 -8.26 -4.33
C ARG A 189 16.95 -9.22 -3.78
N PRO A 190 18.14 -9.31 -4.42
CA PRO A 190 19.31 -9.95 -3.80
C PRO A 190 19.54 -9.35 -2.40
N GLY A 191 19.67 -10.19 -1.38
CA GLY A 191 19.69 -9.77 0.03
C GLY A 191 18.34 -9.80 0.76
N GLY A 192 17.27 -10.29 0.13
CA GLY A 192 16.07 -10.86 0.77
C GLY A 192 15.10 -9.89 1.43
N SER A 193 15.43 -8.61 1.61
CA SER A 193 14.62 -7.72 2.44
C SER A 193 13.49 -6.99 1.71
N ALA A 194 13.65 -6.67 0.42
CA ALA A 194 12.67 -5.85 -0.31
C ALA A 194 12.06 -6.57 -1.51
N ALA A 195 10.74 -6.50 -1.64
CA ALA A 195 10.00 -7.02 -2.78
C ALA A 195 9.74 -5.92 -3.82
N ARG A 196 9.81 -6.25 -5.11
CA ARG A 196 9.39 -5.37 -6.21
C ARG A 196 8.15 -5.92 -6.89
N CYS A 197 7.12 -5.10 -7.04
CA CYS A 197 5.96 -5.43 -7.86
C CYS A 197 6.35 -5.42 -9.35
N THR A 198 5.86 -6.36 -10.13
CA THR A 198 6.02 -6.42 -11.60
C THR A 198 4.65 -6.27 -12.27
N GLY A 199 4.02 -5.10 -12.11
CA GLY A 199 2.72 -4.81 -12.72
C GLY A 199 2.73 -3.55 -13.60
N ALA A 200 2.50 -3.76 -14.90
CA ALA A 200 2.20 -2.82 -15.99
C ALA A 200 3.29 -1.80 -16.41
N GLY A 201 4.37 -2.29 -17.02
CA GLY A 201 5.21 -1.51 -17.93
C GLY A 201 5.41 -2.26 -19.24
N ARG A 202 4.69 -1.86 -20.28
CA ARG A 202 5.19 -1.91 -21.66
C ARG A 202 5.50 -0.48 -22.07
#